data_AF-A0A0D6ZAQ6-F1
#
_entry.id   AF-A0A0D6ZAQ6-F1
#
_cell.length_a   1.000
_cell.length_b   1.000
_cell.length_c   1.000
_cell.angle_alpha   90.00
_cell.angle_beta   90.00
_cell.angle_gamma   90.00
#
_symmetry.space_group_name_H-M   'P 1'
#
loop_
_entity.id
_entity.type
_entity.pdbx_description
1 polymer ?
#
loop_
_entity_poly.entity_id
_entity_poly.type
_entity_poly.pdbx_seq_one_letter_code
_entity_poly.pdbx_strand_id
1 'polypeptide(L)'
;MDQYQFSSEHNKMIVEAIVEGYREYIEHRKDRRDKMKISSAFAWTKGNFIESKVAEECINHGFTYKKSKAGLTWDYLQFIHGDTKILFLIKNAAYFNEKCFSQAILPTSGNRSGRLRTYLHELSKINKDLSFSSHHQQSEEVSYKHYEQLSLFLVQEKQVKEELDHFRTSYNEFHILTYGLDEAYQISEIIHYLPNPQDNVAYLVENLSSYISGADLTEEDREVVAPEANDDLMDPAAFDIGILEEEQQNE
;
A
#
# COMPACT_ATOMS: atom_id res chain seq x y z
N MET A 1 5.27 -14.60 -13.81
CA MET A 1 5.90 -13.32 -13.39
C MET A 1 7.13 -13.59 -12.51
N ASP A 2 7.67 -14.80 -12.57
CA ASP A 2 8.42 -15.42 -11.47
C ASP A 2 9.83 -14.83 -11.31
N GLN A 3 10.36 -14.26 -12.40
CA GLN A 3 11.65 -13.56 -12.41
C GLN A 3 11.70 -12.30 -11.52
N TYR A 4 10.53 -11.82 -11.07
CA TYR A 4 10.39 -10.64 -10.21
C TYR A 4 10.10 -10.98 -8.74
N GLN A 5 10.09 -12.28 -8.39
CA GLN A 5 9.90 -12.73 -7.01
C GLN A 5 11.10 -12.32 -6.15
N PHE A 6 10.83 -11.96 -4.90
CA PHE A 6 11.92 -11.83 -3.93
C PHE A 6 12.45 -13.20 -3.53
N SER A 7 13.58 -13.23 -2.82
CA SER A 7 14.05 -14.49 -2.24
C SER A 7 13.03 -15.02 -1.23
N SER A 8 12.93 -16.33 -1.09
CA SER A 8 12.04 -16.96 -0.09
C SER A 8 12.35 -16.47 1.34
N GLU A 9 13.61 -16.16 1.63
CA GLU A 9 14.03 -15.57 2.90
C GLU A 9 13.41 -14.17 3.11
N HIS A 10 13.50 -13.29 2.11
CA HIS A 10 12.90 -11.95 2.19
C HIS A 10 11.37 -12.02 2.27
N ASN A 11 10.74 -12.88 1.46
CA ASN A 11 9.29 -13.09 1.50
C ASN A 11 8.83 -13.52 2.89
N LYS A 12 9.51 -14.51 3.48
CA LYS A 12 9.19 -14.99 4.82
C LYS A 12 9.36 -13.89 5.87
N MET A 13 10.48 -13.17 5.85
CA MET A 13 10.73 -12.07 6.78
C MET A 13 9.66 -10.97 6.68
N ILE A 14 9.31 -10.55 5.46
CA ILE A 14 8.29 -9.51 5.26
C ILE A 14 6.94 -9.97 5.81
N VAL A 15 6.53 -11.22 5.54
CA VAL A 15 5.27 -11.77 6.03
C VAL A 15 5.26 -11.85 7.56
N GLU A 16 6.32 -12.38 8.17
CA GLU A 16 6.45 -12.47 9.63
C GLU A 16 6.37 -11.08 10.28
N ALA A 17 7.08 -10.09 9.72
CA ALA A 17 7.06 -8.72 10.21
C ALA A 17 5.69 -8.03 10.05
N ILE A 18 4.97 -8.28 8.96
CA ILE A 18 3.59 -7.77 8.77
C ILE A 18 2.66 -8.33 9.86
N VAL A 19 2.72 -9.64 10.13
CA VAL A 19 1.89 -10.28 11.14
C VAL A 19 2.25 -9.78 12.55
N GLU A 20 3.54 -9.65 12.86
CA GLU A 20 3.98 -9.15 14.17
C GLU A 20 3.61 -7.68 14.38
N GLY A 21 3.80 -6.83 13.36
CA GLY A 21 3.39 -5.43 13.44
C GLY A 21 1.88 -5.27 13.62
N TYR A 22 1.08 -6.12 12.99
CA TYR A 22 -0.38 -6.11 13.20
C TYR A 22 -0.76 -6.52 14.62
N ARG A 23 -0.08 -7.51 15.21
CA ARG A 23 -0.30 -7.91 16.61
C ARG A 23 0.08 -6.79 17.59
N GLU A 24 1.20 -6.12 17.36
CA GLU A 24 1.62 -4.98 18.18
C GLU A 24 0.56 -3.85 18.14
N TYR A 25 0.02 -3.55 16.95
CA TYR A 25 -1.10 -2.62 16.81
C TYR A 25 -2.30 -3.02 17.67
N ILE A 26 -2.67 -4.30 17.70
CA ILE A 26 -3.81 -4.80 18.49
C ILE A 26 -3.58 -4.61 19.98
N GLU A 27 -2.39 -4.93 20.48
CA GLU A 27 -2.05 -4.71 21.90
C GLU A 27 -2.13 -3.22 22.27
N HIS A 28 -1.67 -2.34 21.38
CA HIS A 28 -1.84 -0.91 21.57
C HIS A 28 -3.29 -0.45 21.47
N ARG A 29 -4.12 -1.07 20.61
CA ARG A 29 -5.56 -0.78 20.52
C ARG A 29 -6.27 -1.12 21.82
N LYS A 30 -5.96 -2.27 22.44
CA LYS A 30 -6.46 -2.65 23.78
C LYS A 30 -6.08 -1.61 24.82
N ASP A 31 -4.78 -1.30 24.91
CA ASP A 31 -4.26 -0.31 25.86
C ASP A 31 -4.96 1.05 25.76
N ARG A 32 -5.16 1.55 24.53
CA ARG A 32 -5.81 2.86 24.31
C ARG A 32 -7.31 2.82 24.55
N ARG A 33 -7.99 1.71 24.25
CA ARG A 33 -9.41 1.52 24.59
C ARG A 33 -9.62 1.58 26.11
N ASP A 34 -8.73 0.97 26.88
CA ASP A 34 -8.86 0.93 28.34
C ASP A 34 -8.52 2.26 29.02
N LYS A 35 -7.49 2.95 28.51
CA LYS A 35 -6.92 4.14 29.19
C LYS A 35 -7.49 5.47 28.71
N MET A 36 -8.08 5.53 27.51
CA MET A 36 -8.58 6.78 26.93
C MET A 36 -10.10 6.83 26.89
N LYS A 37 -10.68 8.01 27.08
CA LYS A 37 -12.13 8.22 26.93
C LYS A 37 -12.60 8.16 25.48
N ILE A 38 -11.71 8.50 24.54
CA ILE A 38 -11.93 8.45 23.09
C ILE A 38 -10.62 7.96 22.47
N SER A 39 -10.65 6.83 21.76
CA SER A 39 -9.48 6.22 21.12
C SER A 39 -9.70 5.84 19.65
N SER A 40 -10.85 6.22 19.07
CA SER A 40 -11.25 5.84 17.69
C SER A 40 -10.23 6.25 16.63
N ALA A 41 -9.63 7.44 16.73
CA ALA A 41 -8.59 7.90 15.80
C ALA A 41 -7.33 7.01 15.78
N PHE A 42 -7.09 6.22 16.83
CA PHE A 42 -5.98 5.26 16.85
C PHE A 42 -6.22 4.08 15.90
N ALA A 43 -7.45 3.81 15.47
CA ALA A 43 -7.74 2.75 14.51
C ALA A 43 -6.93 2.92 13.21
N TRP A 44 -6.62 4.16 12.84
CA TRP A 44 -5.89 4.54 11.62
C TRP A 44 -4.38 4.33 11.68
N THR A 45 -3.81 3.95 12.83
CA THR A 45 -2.35 3.76 12.96
C THR A 45 -1.87 2.37 12.54
N LYS A 46 -2.78 1.47 12.16
CA LYS A 46 -2.49 0.06 11.79
C LYS A 46 -1.34 -0.07 10.80
N GLY A 47 -1.39 0.69 9.70
CA GLY A 47 -0.34 0.71 8.68
C GLY A 47 1.02 1.09 9.27
N ASN A 48 1.06 2.05 10.20
CA ASN A 48 2.29 2.54 10.79
C ASN A 48 2.99 1.47 11.65
N PHE A 49 2.25 0.62 12.35
CA PHE A 49 2.83 -0.48 13.11
C PHE A 49 3.40 -1.55 12.19
N ILE A 50 2.67 -1.91 11.13
CA ILE A 50 3.13 -2.86 10.12
C ILE A 50 4.40 -2.35 9.44
N GLU A 51 4.39 -1.11 8.94
CA GLU A 51 5.57 -0.51 8.30
C GLU A 51 6.75 -0.37 9.25
N SER A 52 6.52 0.05 10.51
CA SER A 52 7.57 0.16 11.53
C SER A 52 8.23 -1.20 11.77
N LYS A 53 7.44 -2.26 11.93
CA LYS A 53 7.98 -3.59 12.20
C LYS A 53 8.77 -4.14 11.02
N VAL A 54 8.28 -3.96 9.80
CA VAL A 54 9.04 -4.33 8.59
C VAL A 54 10.35 -3.53 8.51
N ALA A 55 10.33 -2.23 8.86
CA ALA A 55 11.52 -1.39 8.85
C ALA A 55 12.60 -1.82 9.86
N GLU A 56 12.18 -2.34 11.02
CA GLU A 56 13.10 -2.91 12.02
C GLU A 56 13.75 -4.19 11.51
N GLU A 57 12.97 -5.12 10.98
CA GLU A 57 13.46 -6.43 10.55
C GLU A 57 14.28 -6.34 9.26
N CYS A 58 13.88 -5.50 8.31
CA CYS A 58 14.46 -5.49 6.96
C CYS A 58 15.94 -5.05 6.93
N ILE A 59 16.40 -4.27 7.92
CA ILE A 59 17.81 -3.84 8.03
C ILE A 59 18.76 -5.04 8.08
N ASN A 60 18.35 -6.11 8.78
CA ASN A 60 19.16 -7.32 8.93
C ASN A 60 19.25 -8.13 7.63
N HIS A 61 18.41 -7.80 6.63
CA HIS A 61 18.32 -8.49 5.35
C HIS A 61 18.74 -7.59 4.16
N GLY A 62 19.57 -6.57 4.41
CA GLY A 62 20.14 -5.74 3.33
C GLY A 62 19.17 -4.70 2.74
N PHE A 63 18.02 -4.51 3.38
CA PHE A 63 17.11 -3.42 3.03
C PHE A 63 17.42 -2.18 3.87
N THR A 64 17.12 -1.03 3.26
CA THR A 64 17.02 0.26 3.93
C THR A 64 15.60 0.76 3.75
N TYR A 65 15.20 1.77 4.51
CA TYR A 65 13.92 2.42 4.31
C TYR A 65 14.07 3.93 4.30
N LYS A 66 13.15 4.59 3.60
CA LYS A 66 13.03 6.04 3.53
C LYS A 66 11.60 6.43 3.87
N LYS A 67 11.46 7.40 4.76
CA LYS A 67 10.17 8.04 5.05
C LYS A 67 9.77 8.95 3.91
N SER A 68 8.55 8.80 3.41
CA SER A 68 7.94 9.68 2.40
C SER A 68 6.56 10.12 2.86
N LYS A 69 5.94 11.04 2.11
CA LYS A 69 4.63 11.63 2.45
C LYS A 69 3.59 11.27 1.43
N ALA A 70 2.47 10.76 1.90
CA ALA A 70 1.22 10.64 1.18
C ALA A 70 0.28 11.81 1.53
N GLY A 71 0.26 12.84 0.68
CA GLY A 71 -0.54 14.05 0.90
C GLY A 71 0.06 14.94 1.98
N LEU A 72 -0.78 15.72 2.68
CA LEU A 72 -0.31 16.64 3.73
C LEU A 72 -0.04 15.95 5.08
N THR A 73 -0.75 14.86 5.37
CA THR A 73 -0.90 14.37 6.74
C THR A 73 -0.41 12.96 6.96
N TRP A 74 -0.22 12.16 5.90
CA TRP A 74 0.18 10.77 6.05
C TRP A 74 1.62 10.58 5.65
N ASP A 75 2.38 9.93 6.53
CA ASP A 75 3.72 9.48 6.22
C ASP A 75 3.65 7.98 5.89
N TYR A 76 4.50 7.49 4.98
CA TYR A 76 4.63 6.07 4.65
C TYR A 76 6.10 5.70 4.49
N LEU A 77 6.41 4.41 4.52
CA LEU A 77 7.77 3.92 4.32
C LEU A 77 7.97 3.35 2.91
N GLN A 78 9.07 3.77 2.29
CA GLN A 78 9.62 3.22 1.06
C GLN A 78 10.75 2.27 1.43
N PHE A 79 10.62 0.98 1.09
CA PHE A 79 11.63 -0.02 1.38
C PHE A 79 12.51 -0.26 0.16
N ILE A 80 13.83 -0.25 0.37
CA ILE A 80 14.83 -0.22 -0.69
C ILE A 80 15.85 -1.31 -0.45
N HIS A 81 15.94 -2.26 -1.39
CA HIS A 81 17.04 -3.21 -1.41
C HIS A 81 18.23 -2.59 -2.14
N GLY A 82 19.33 -2.33 -1.41
CA GLY A 82 20.44 -1.52 -1.92
C GLY A 82 21.13 -2.10 -3.16
N ASP A 83 21.37 -3.41 -3.15
CA ASP A 83 22.18 -4.07 -4.19
C ASP A 83 21.40 -4.27 -5.50
N THR A 84 20.14 -4.69 -5.38
CA THR A 84 19.27 -4.96 -6.56
C THR A 84 18.50 -3.72 -7.01
N LYS A 85 18.57 -2.62 -6.22
CA LYS A 85 17.86 -1.37 -6.46
C LYS A 85 16.35 -1.56 -6.63
N ILE A 86 15.80 -2.47 -5.83
CA ILE A 86 14.37 -2.75 -5.75
C ILE A 86 13.76 -1.77 -4.74
N LEU A 87 12.65 -1.14 -5.13
CA LEU A 87 11.80 -0.33 -4.28
C LEU A 87 10.47 -1.07 -4.05
N PHE A 88 9.98 -1.13 -2.81
CA PHE A 88 8.63 -1.64 -2.55
C PHE A 88 7.87 -0.87 -1.48
N LEU A 89 6.54 -0.98 -1.51
CA LEU A 89 5.61 -0.43 -0.53
C LEU A 89 4.72 -1.51 0.04
N ILE A 90 4.13 -1.22 1.21
CA ILE A 90 3.11 -2.05 1.83
C ILE A 90 1.80 -1.28 1.86
N LYS A 91 0.70 -1.89 1.40
CA LYS A 91 -0.65 -1.30 1.45
C LYS A 91 -1.67 -2.28 2.03
N ASN A 92 -2.77 -1.75 2.53
CA ASN A 92 -3.93 -2.56 2.87
C ASN A 92 -4.67 -2.91 1.56
N ALA A 93 -4.96 -4.20 1.35
CA ALA A 93 -5.68 -4.70 0.17
C ALA A 93 -7.08 -4.08 0.03
N ALA A 94 -7.73 -3.72 1.15
CA ALA A 94 -9.04 -3.07 1.14
C ALA A 94 -9.06 -1.72 0.38
N TYR A 95 -7.91 -1.08 0.18
CA TYR A 95 -7.77 0.21 -0.49
C TYR A 95 -6.88 0.16 -1.72
N PHE A 96 -6.61 -1.05 -2.25
CA PHE A 96 -5.77 -1.24 -3.43
C PHE A 96 -6.60 -1.90 -4.53
N ASN A 97 -6.57 -1.32 -5.73
CA ASN A 97 -7.24 -1.87 -6.90
C ASN A 97 -6.18 -2.34 -7.90
N GLU A 98 -5.95 -3.65 -8.02
CA GLU A 98 -4.93 -4.20 -8.90
C GLU A 98 -5.22 -3.95 -10.38
N LYS A 99 -6.49 -3.82 -10.79
CA LYS A 99 -6.88 -3.54 -12.18
C LYS A 99 -6.75 -2.05 -12.53
N CYS A 100 -6.57 -1.20 -11.52
CA CYS A 100 -6.48 0.24 -11.69
C CYS A 100 -5.70 0.89 -10.56
N PHE A 101 -4.45 0.46 -10.35
CA PHE A 101 -3.68 0.82 -9.16
C PHE A 101 -3.39 2.31 -9.05
N SER A 102 -3.52 3.03 -10.16
CA SER A 102 -3.27 4.46 -10.22
C SER A 102 -4.52 5.34 -10.22
N GLN A 103 -5.73 4.78 -10.15
CA GLN A 103 -6.94 5.60 -10.12
C GLN A 103 -7.25 6.02 -8.69
N ALA A 104 -7.45 7.32 -8.52
CA ALA A 104 -7.96 7.87 -7.28
C ALA A 104 -9.09 8.87 -7.57
N ILE A 105 -10.10 8.90 -6.71
CA ILE A 105 -11.32 9.70 -6.82
C ILE A 105 -11.21 10.91 -5.90
N LEU A 106 -11.64 12.07 -6.41
CA LEU A 106 -11.73 13.28 -5.61
C LEU A 106 -12.76 13.14 -4.48
N PRO A 107 -12.46 13.56 -3.23
CA PRO A 107 -13.47 13.64 -2.17
C PRO A 107 -14.60 14.65 -2.45
N THR A 108 -14.49 15.43 -3.54
CA THR A 108 -15.57 16.28 -4.05
C THR A 108 -15.95 15.82 -5.45
N SER A 109 -17.19 15.38 -5.61
CA SER A 109 -17.83 14.90 -6.85
C SER A 109 -18.03 16.01 -7.90
N GLY A 110 -16.97 16.77 -8.19
CA GLY A 110 -16.92 17.66 -9.34
C GLY A 110 -16.32 16.91 -10.52
N ASN A 111 -17.08 16.79 -11.61
CA ASN A 111 -16.66 16.26 -12.91
C ASN A 111 -15.40 16.98 -13.45
N ARG A 112 -14.22 16.67 -12.93
CA ARG A 112 -12.94 16.97 -13.54
C ARG A 112 -12.43 15.68 -14.16
N SER A 113 -12.81 15.48 -15.42
CA SER A 113 -12.30 14.43 -16.29
C SER A 113 -10.85 14.72 -16.71
N GLY A 114 -9.96 14.93 -15.74
CA GLY A 114 -8.52 14.93 -15.95
C GLY A 114 -7.97 13.55 -15.57
N ARG A 115 -6.93 13.07 -16.28
CA ARG A 115 -6.19 11.87 -15.86
C ARG A 115 -5.48 12.18 -14.55
N LEU A 116 -6.10 11.84 -13.43
CA LEU A 116 -5.49 11.97 -12.11
C LEU A 116 -4.30 11.03 -12.03
N ARG A 117 -3.09 11.60 -11.99
CA ARG A 117 -1.85 10.84 -11.79
C ARG A 117 -1.63 10.68 -10.30
N THR A 118 -1.54 9.46 -9.80
CA THR A 118 -1.20 9.23 -8.39
C THR A 118 0.31 9.08 -8.19
N TYR A 119 0.79 9.10 -6.95
CA TYR A 119 2.21 8.78 -6.70
C TYR A 119 2.54 7.34 -7.11
N LEU A 120 1.58 6.40 -6.96
CA LEU A 120 1.72 5.03 -7.44
C LEU A 120 1.93 4.98 -8.96
N HIS A 121 1.20 5.81 -9.73
CA HIS A 121 1.45 5.97 -11.16
C HIS A 121 2.90 6.38 -11.42
N GLU A 122 3.41 7.38 -10.71
CA GLU A 122 4.75 7.90 -10.95
C GLU A 122 5.85 6.92 -10.54
N LEU A 123 5.68 6.20 -9.42
CA LEU A 123 6.59 5.13 -9.01
C LEU A 123 6.56 3.95 -9.98
N SER A 124 5.39 3.60 -10.54
CA SER A 124 5.27 2.51 -11.53
C SER A 124 6.11 2.75 -12.79
N LYS A 125 6.47 4.00 -13.10
CA LYS A 125 7.35 4.30 -14.24
C LYS A 125 8.77 3.77 -14.08
N ILE A 126 9.19 3.38 -12.87
CA ILE A 126 10.42 2.61 -12.65
C ILE A 126 10.36 1.30 -13.45
N ASN A 127 9.17 0.70 -13.57
CA ASN A 127 8.97 -0.57 -14.26
C ASN A 127 8.83 -0.45 -15.79
N LYS A 128 9.03 0.74 -16.38
CA LYS A 128 8.74 1.00 -17.80
C LYS A 128 9.50 0.09 -18.77
N ASP A 129 10.69 -0.36 -18.38
CA ASP A 129 11.60 -1.18 -19.18
C ASP A 129 11.51 -2.68 -18.82
N LEU A 130 10.61 -3.04 -17.90
CA LEU A 130 10.38 -4.43 -17.49
C LEU A 130 9.49 -5.17 -18.49
N SER A 131 9.66 -6.49 -18.54
CA SER A 131 8.91 -7.38 -19.43
C SER A 131 7.72 -7.98 -18.68
N PHE A 132 6.52 -7.60 -19.08
CA PHE A 132 5.28 -8.13 -18.52
C PHE A 132 4.78 -9.31 -19.36
N SER A 133 4.36 -10.38 -18.68
CA SER A 133 3.81 -11.54 -19.36
C SER A 133 2.41 -11.21 -19.89
N SER A 134 2.21 -11.28 -21.20
CA SER A 134 0.95 -10.92 -21.89
C SER A 134 -0.22 -11.88 -21.64
N HIS A 135 -0.13 -12.75 -20.63
CA HIS A 135 -1.23 -13.64 -20.25
C HIS A 135 -2.22 -12.85 -19.40
N HIS A 136 -3.13 -12.16 -20.08
CA HIS A 136 -4.39 -11.75 -19.50
C HIS A 136 -5.06 -12.97 -18.87
N GLN A 137 -5.05 -13.06 -17.55
CA GLN A 137 -6.04 -13.85 -16.84
C GLN A 137 -7.40 -13.17 -17.04
N GLN A 138 -8.06 -13.52 -18.14
CA GLN A 138 -9.51 -13.46 -18.19
C GLN A 138 -10.04 -14.48 -17.18
N SER A 139 -10.51 -14.04 -16.02
CA SER A 139 -11.49 -14.82 -15.28
C SER A 139 -12.22 -13.99 -14.22
N GLU A 140 -13.54 -13.99 -14.43
CA GLU A 140 -14.65 -13.87 -13.47
C GLU A 140 -14.83 -12.52 -12.76
N GLU A 141 -16.01 -11.94 -12.99
CA GLU A 141 -16.60 -10.86 -12.21
C GLU A 141 -16.80 -11.31 -10.76
N VAL A 142 -15.72 -11.34 -9.98
CA VAL A 142 -15.85 -11.27 -8.53
C VAL A 142 -16.27 -9.85 -8.23
N SER A 143 -17.50 -9.69 -7.73
CA SER A 143 -18.07 -8.43 -7.25
C SER A 143 -17.30 -7.97 -6.01
N TYR A 144 -16.10 -7.43 -6.19
CA TYR A 144 -15.44 -6.65 -5.16
C TYR A 144 -16.30 -5.41 -4.92
N LYS A 145 -16.72 -5.19 -3.66
CA LYS A 145 -17.34 -3.90 -3.28
C LYS A 145 -16.39 -2.79 -3.73
N HIS A 146 -16.95 -1.85 -4.47
CA HIS A 146 -16.25 -0.73 -5.08
C HIS A 146 -15.67 0.17 -3.97
N TYR A 147 -14.45 -0.12 -3.51
CA TYR A 147 -13.72 0.79 -2.65
C TYR A 147 -12.92 1.71 -3.57
N GLU A 148 -13.50 2.88 -3.79
CA GLU A 148 -12.89 3.96 -4.54
C GLU A 148 -11.74 4.55 -3.72
N GLN A 149 -10.50 4.40 -4.20
CA GLN A 149 -9.32 5.00 -3.58
C GLN A 149 -9.44 6.52 -3.71
N LEU A 150 -9.39 7.29 -2.62
CA LEU A 150 -9.57 8.76 -2.70
C LEU A 150 -8.25 9.47 -2.98
N SER A 151 -8.22 10.57 -3.72
CA SER A 151 -6.99 11.38 -3.90
C SER A 151 -7.03 12.68 -3.11
N LEU A 152 -5.96 12.97 -2.37
CA LEU A 152 -5.64 14.31 -1.87
C LEU A 152 -4.67 15.00 -2.85
N PHE A 153 -5.09 16.14 -3.43
CA PHE A 153 -4.31 16.89 -4.42
C PHE A 153 -3.49 18.02 -3.81
N LEU A 154 -2.23 17.78 -3.45
CA LEU A 154 -1.54 18.74 -2.56
C LEU A 154 -0.05 18.97 -2.83
N VAL A 155 0.51 18.56 -3.99
CA VAL A 155 1.94 18.79 -4.25
C VAL A 155 2.20 19.60 -5.52
N GLN A 156 3.03 20.64 -5.40
CA GLN A 156 3.57 21.39 -6.53
C GLN A 156 4.51 20.48 -7.34
N GLU A 157 4.27 20.40 -8.64
CA GLU A 157 4.91 19.48 -9.59
C GLU A 157 6.46 19.49 -9.52
N LYS A 158 7.08 20.63 -9.15
CA LYS A 158 8.54 20.80 -9.10
C LYS A 158 9.25 19.96 -8.03
N GLN A 159 8.73 19.92 -6.80
CA GLN A 159 9.37 19.16 -5.71
C GLN A 159 9.23 17.64 -5.92
N VAL A 160 8.11 17.23 -6.52
CA VAL A 160 7.84 15.84 -6.87
C VAL A 160 8.66 15.41 -8.09
N LYS A 161 8.81 16.27 -9.12
CA LYS A 161 9.62 15.95 -10.31
C LYS A 161 11.09 15.67 -9.99
N GLU A 162 11.73 16.46 -9.13
CA GLU A 162 13.15 16.24 -8.79
C GLU A 162 13.35 14.91 -8.04
N GLU A 163 12.44 14.58 -7.11
CA GLU A 163 12.47 13.29 -6.40
C GLU A 163 12.16 12.11 -7.34
N LEU A 164 11.18 12.27 -8.23
CA LEU A 164 10.78 11.26 -9.22
C LEU A 164 11.83 11.01 -10.30
N ASP A 165 12.50 12.05 -10.80
CA ASP A 165 13.56 11.90 -11.80
C ASP A 165 14.79 11.22 -11.18
N HIS A 166 15.10 11.52 -9.91
CA HIS A 166 16.09 10.74 -9.15
C HIS A 166 15.67 9.28 -8.99
N PHE A 167 14.40 8.99 -8.68
CA PHE A 167 13.91 7.61 -8.54
C PHE A 167 14.02 6.79 -9.83
N ARG A 168 13.70 7.37 -10.98
CA ARG A 168 13.80 6.69 -12.29
C ARG A 168 15.23 6.28 -12.67
N THR A 169 16.23 6.96 -12.11
CA THR A 169 17.65 6.67 -12.40
C THR A 169 18.30 5.80 -11.32
N SER A 170 17.68 5.72 -10.15
CA SER A 170 18.23 5.05 -8.97
C SER A 170 17.70 3.65 -8.75
N TYR A 171 16.50 3.33 -9.27
CA TYR A 171 15.83 2.06 -9.06
C TYR A 171 15.52 1.33 -10.35
N ASN A 172 15.55 -0.01 -10.29
CA ASN A 172 15.30 -0.88 -11.43
C ASN A 172 13.86 -1.42 -11.41
N GLU A 173 13.31 -1.63 -10.23
CA GLU A 173 12.01 -2.26 -10.05
C GLU A 173 11.25 -1.61 -8.90
N PHE A 174 9.95 -1.47 -9.09
CA PHE A 174 8.99 -0.99 -8.11
C PHE A 174 7.91 -2.03 -7.87
N HIS A 175 7.74 -2.44 -6.63
CA HIS A 175 6.81 -3.50 -6.22
C HIS A 175 5.82 -2.99 -5.19
N ILE A 176 4.66 -3.66 -5.10
CA ILE A 176 3.64 -3.36 -4.09
C ILE A 176 3.29 -4.67 -3.39
N LEU A 177 3.42 -4.70 -2.07
CA LEU A 177 2.87 -5.77 -1.26
C LEU A 177 1.58 -5.30 -0.61
N THR A 178 0.56 -6.14 -0.65
CA THR A 178 -0.71 -5.86 0.04
C THR A 178 -0.95 -6.88 1.14
N TYR A 179 -1.51 -6.44 2.26
CA TYR A 179 -2.07 -7.33 3.28
C TYR A 179 -3.60 -7.20 3.31
N GLY A 180 -4.29 -8.33 3.40
CA GLY A 180 -5.74 -8.45 3.50
C GLY A 180 -6.15 -9.00 4.87
N LEU A 181 -7.32 -8.55 5.34
CA LEU A 181 -7.97 -9.07 6.54
C LEU A 181 -9.18 -9.90 6.14
N ASP A 182 -9.43 -11.01 6.82
CA ASP A 182 -10.67 -11.76 6.66
C ASP A 182 -11.83 -11.20 7.51
N GLU A 183 -12.95 -11.92 7.53
CA GLU A 183 -14.13 -11.57 8.32
C GLU A 183 -13.89 -11.59 9.84
N ALA A 184 -12.86 -12.31 10.29
CA ALA A 184 -12.42 -12.36 11.69
C ALA A 184 -11.34 -11.30 12.00
N TYR A 185 -11.11 -10.36 11.09
CA TYR A 185 -10.14 -9.26 11.18
C TYR A 185 -8.68 -9.71 11.39
N GLN A 186 -8.34 -10.95 11.04
CA GLN A 186 -6.98 -11.48 11.06
C GLN A 186 -6.33 -11.36 9.69
N ILE A 187 -5.00 -11.24 9.66
CA ILE A 187 -4.22 -11.21 8.41
C ILE A 187 -4.40 -12.56 7.72
N SER A 188 -5.10 -12.56 6.59
CA SER A 188 -5.48 -13.77 5.86
C SER A 188 -4.79 -13.88 4.51
N GLU A 189 -4.36 -12.75 3.96
CA GLU A 189 -3.80 -12.68 2.62
C GLU A 189 -2.63 -11.71 2.58
N ILE A 190 -1.52 -12.12 1.95
CA ILE A 190 -0.43 -11.21 1.59
C ILE A 190 -0.06 -11.47 0.13
N ILE A 191 -0.20 -10.46 -0.72
CA ILE A 191 0.03 -10.57 -2.16
C ILE A 191 1.14 -9.63 -2.60
N HIS A 192 2.01 -10.11 -3.47
CA HIS A 192 3.08 -9.35 -4.10
C HIS A 192 2.71 -9.01 -5.54
N TYR A 193 2.72 -7.72 -5.87
CA TYR A 193 2.38 -7.19 -7.20
C TYR A 193 3.52 -6.41 -7.83
N LEU A 194 3.55 -6.42 -9.16
CA LEU A 194 4.37 -5.57 -10.02
C LEU A 194 3.48 -4.65 -10.88
N PRO A 195 3.37 -3.34 -10.57
CA PRO A 195 2.58 -2.39 -11.34
C PRO A 195 3.16 -2.13 -12.74
N ASN A 196 2.32 -2.24 -13.76
CA ASN A 196 2.65 -1.92 -15.14
C ASN A 196 2.18 -0.49 -15.49
N PRO A 197 3.11 0.45 -15.77
CA PRO A 197 2.75 1.84 -16.09
C PRO A 197 2.02 2.00 -17.43
N GLN A 198 2.00 0.99 -18.31
CA GLN A 198 1.42 1.10 -19.65
C GLN A 198 -0.08 0.80 -19.69
N ASP A 199 -0.54 -0.20 -18.92
CA ASP A 199 -1.94 -0.66 -18.91
C ASP A 199 -2.66 -0.37 -17.58
N ASN A 200 -1.95 0.19 -16.58
CA ASN A 200 -2.45 0.51 -15.25
C ASN A 200 -2.91 -0.72 -14.43
N VAL A 201 -2.36 -1.90 -14.74
CA VAL A 201 -2.62 -3.14 -14.02
C VAL A 201 -1.41 -3.49 -13.15
N ALA A 202 -1.66 -3.90 -11.91
CA ALA A 202 -0.68 -4.49 -11.01
C ALA A 202 -0.71 -6.01 -11.15
N TYR A 203 0.33 -6.55 -11.77
CA TYR A 203 0.43 -7.97 -12.09
C TYR A 203 0.85 -8.76 -10.85
N LEU A 204 0.13 -9.85 -10.55
CA LEU A 204 0.49 -10.79 -9.50
C LEU A 204 1.89 -11.39 -9.76
N VAL A 205 2.80 -11.20 -8.82
CA VAL A 205 4.13 -11.81 -8.81
C VAL A 205 4.13 -13.10 -8.01
N GLU A 206 3.58 -13.04 -6.79
CA GLU A 206 3.51 -14.18 -5.87
C GLU A 206 2.39 -13.98 -4.84
N ASN A 207 1.73 -15.07 -4.45
CA ASN A 207 0.87 -15.11 -3.28
C ASN A 207 1.69 -15.61 -2.09
N LEU A 208 1.93 -14.74 -1.12
CA LEU A 208 2.79 -15.01 0.05
C LEU A 208 2.00 -15.55 1.26
N SER A 209 0.69 -15.77 1.10
CA SER A 209 -0.19 -16.14 2.21
C SER A 209 0.18 -17.47 2.87
N SER A 210 0.90 -18.35 2.16
CA SER A 210 1.42 -19.60 2.73
C SER A 210 2.47 -19.40 3.83
N TYR A 211 3.11 -18.22 3.88
CA TYR A 211 4.07 -17.88 4.94
C TYR A 211 3.39 -17.32 6.19
N ILE A 212 2.09 -17.02 6.13
CA ILE A 212 1.35 -16.47 7.27
C ILE A 212 1.29 -17.54 8.37
N SER A 213 1.80 -17.17 9.55
CA SER A 213 1.76 -18.01 10.75
C SER A 213 1.49 -17.14 11.95
N GLY A 214 0.56 -17.58 12.81
CA GLY A 214 0.18 -16.83 14.01
C GLY A 214 -0.72 -15.61 13.75
N ALA A 215 -1.38 -15.49 12.61
CA ALA A 215 -2.33 -14.39 12.43
C ALA A 215 -3.60 -14.52 13.30
N ASP A 216 -3.81 -15.68 13.93
CA ASP A 216 -4.99 -15.98 14.74
C ASP A 216 -5.22 -14.95 15.86
N LEU A 217 -6.44 -14.41 15.87
CA LEU A 217 -6.89 -13.48 16.88
C LEU A 217 -7.81 -14.16 17.90
N THR A 218 -7.69 -13.75 19.17
CA THR A 218 -8.64 -14.08 20.23
C THR A 218 -9.93 -13.27 20.08
N GLU A 219 -10.95 -13.59 20.86
CA GLU A 219 -12.19 -12.80 20.86
C GLU A 219 -11.96 -11.37 21.35
N GLU A 220 -11.13 -11.20 22.38
CA GLU A 220 -10.76 -9.88 22.89
C GLU A 220 -10.03 -9.05 21.84
N ASP A 221 -9.15 -9.66 21.05
CA ASP A 221 -8.48 -9.01 19.92
C ASP A 221 -9.50 -8.52 18.88
N ARG A 222 -10.46 -9.38 18.52
CA ARG A 222 -11.50 -9.05 17.53
C ARG A 222 -12.36 -7.87 17.98
N GLU A 223 -12.74 -7.84 19.26
CA GLU A 223 -13.54 -6.74 19.80
C GLU A 223 -12.87 -5.37 19.71
N VAL A 224 -11.53 -5.28 19.75
CA VAL A 224 -10.83 -3.99 19.67
C VAL A 224 -10.57 -3.51 18.25
N VAL A 225 -10.61 -4.40 17.25
CA VAL A 225 -10.40 -4.05 15.84
C VAL A 225 -11.68 -3.99 15.02
N ALA A 226 -12.76 -4.61 15.50
CA ALA A 226 -14.06 -4.56 14.84
C ALA A 226 -14.55 -3.10 14.72
N PRO A 227 -15.09 -2.69 13.56
CA PRO A 227 -15.71 -1.38 13.39
C PRO A 227 -16.90 -1.22 14.34
N GLU A 228 -17.04 -0.05 14.98
CA GLU A 228 -18.26 0.25 15.72
C GLU A 228 -19.41 0.47 14.73
N ALA A 229 -20.63 0.00 15.06
CA ALA A 229 -21.77 -0.08 14.15
C ALA A 229 -22.30 1.25 13.57
N ASN A 230 -21.67 2.39 13.88
CA ASN A 230 -22.02 3.74 13.43
C ASN A 230 -20.84 4.50 12.80
N ASP A 231 -19.71 3.85 12.54
CA ASP A 231 -18.55 4.53 11.95
C ASP A 231 -18.64 4.57 10.42
N ASP A 232 -19.15 5.68 9.88
CA ASP A 232 -18.87 6.16 8.52
C ASP A 232 -17.41 6.68 8.38
N LEU A 233 -16.50 6.24 9.27
CA LEU A 233 -15.11 6.69 9.29
C LEU A 233 -14.33 6.01 8.17
N MET A 234 -14.07 6.77 7.11
CA MET A 234 -13.16 6.35 6.06
C MET A 234 -11.71 6.41 6.56
N ASP A 235 -10.99 5.30 6.39
CA ASP A 235 -9.58 5.19 6.78
C ASP A 235 -8.70 6.19 6.01
N PRO A 236 -7.89 7.03 6.67
CA PRO A 236 -6.93 7.90 6.02
C PRO A 236 -5.98 7.17 5.05
N ALA A 237 -5.67 5.89 5.30
CA ALA A 237 -4.86 5.08 4.40
C ALA A 237 -5.58 4.73 3.08
N ALA A 238 -6.91 4.94 3.00
CA ALA A 238 -7.69 4.86 1.77
C ALA A 238 -7.45 6.05 0.83
N PHE A 239 -6.80 7.11 1.31
CA PHE A 239 -6.44 8.27 0.50
C PHE A 239 -5.06 8.08 -0.15
N ASP A 240 -5.02 8.07 -1.47
CA ASP A 240 -3.86 8.28 -2.32
C ASP A 240 -3.47 9.77 -2.44
N ILE A 241 -2.24 10.04 -2.88
CA ILE A 241 -1.84 11.35 -3.37
C ILE A 241 -2.23 11.47 -4.83
N GLY A 242 -3.05 12.45 -5.15
CA GLY A 242 -3.17 12.89 -6.53
C GLY A 242 -2.16 13.98 -6.86
N ILE A 243 -1.58 13.93 -8.05
CA ILE A 243 -0.75 14.96 -8.65
C ILE A 243 -1.65 15.75 -9.61
N LEU A 244 -1.78 17.05 -9.36
CA LEU A 244 -2.49 17.94 -10.28
C LEU A 244 -1.57 18.24 -11.46
N GLU A 245 -2.02 17.92 -12.68
CA GLU A 245 -1.47 18.54 -13.88
C GLU A 245 -2.09 19.93 -14.01
N GLU A 246 -1.26 20.97 -14.11
CA GLU A 246 -1.75 22.22 -14.69
C GLU A 246 -2.10 21.90 -16.15
N GLU A 247 -3.38 21.97 -16.50
CA GLU A 247 -3.77 21.99 -17.90
C GLU A 247 -3.02 23.15 -18.55
N GLN A 248 -2.08 22.85 -19.44
CA GLN A 248 -1.59 23.85 -20.38
C GLN A 248 -2.79 24.29 -21.20
N GLN A 249 -3.39 25.41 -20.81
CA GLN A 249 -4.23 26.19 -21.71
C GLN A 249 -3.31 26.62 -22.84
N ASN A 250 -3.35 25.87 -23.94
CA ASN A 250 -2.81 26.31 -25.21
C ASN A 250 -3.61 27.56 -25.61
N GLU A 251 -3.04 28.74 -25.37
CA GLU A 251 -3.42 29.98 -26.05
C GLU A 251 -2.87 29.99 -27.49
#